data_AF-A0A1J1GZT6-F1
#
_entry.id   AF-A0A1J1GZT6-F1
#
_cell.length_a   1.000
_cell.length_b   1.000
_cell.length_c   1.000
_cell.angle_alpha   90.00
_cell.angle_beta   90.00
_cell.angle_gamma   90.00
#
_symmetry.space_group_name_H-M   'P 1'
#
loop_
_entity.id
_entity.type
_entity.pdbx_description
1 polymer ?
#
loop_
_entity_poly.entity_id
_entity_poly.type
_entity_poly.pdbx_seq_one_letter_code
_entity_poly.pdbx_strand_id
1 'polypeptide(L)'
;MYTYLFFEMKIFRIIYFFCFLYVNLWTTILYDIYLFLILNNDIFHKYNLDIWQKTKRNLAEASRDGLKRKRTHDDSLTDDESLHLSVVCNLEYIALKMSTQMVIDASGDSIDDTVLDMVRINNTVRSLLDYNNITLSEEKIQNMALRISDRFEEMFSSGSFTLDKINNMLKFYMIEAVLSYNLLRSATSQPHEDDRISMLNNVDGIKYEISKRFNHSNVLLSASTINNMALRIRESVQDLLDAVYTTELPLSKNIRSS
;
A
#
# COMPACT_ATOMS: atom_id res chain seq x y z
N MET A 1 -2.03 49.20 52.03
CA MET A 1 -0.99 48.27 51.55
C MET A 1 -1.49 46.82 51.49
N TYR A 2 -2.09 46.27 52.55
CA TYR A 2 -2.66 44.90 52.56
C TYR A 2 -3.83 44.67 51.58
N THR A 3 -4.66 45.68 51.31
CA THR A 3 -5.76 45.58 50.35
C THR A 3 -5.29 45.45 48.90
N TYR A 4 -4.12 46.01 48.57
CA TYR A 4 -3.55 45.96 47.23
C TYR A 4 -3.01 44.54 46.93
N LEU A 5 -2.26 43.95 47.87
CA LEU A 5 -1.77 42.57 47.79
C LEU A 5 -2.90 41.53 47.66
N PHE A 6 -4.01 41.73 48.37
CA PHE A 6 -5.15 40.82 48.28
C PHE A 6 -5.88 40.91 46.92
N PHE A 7 -5.89 42.10 46.31
CA PHE A 7 -6.46 42.31 44.99
C PHE A 7 -5.57 41.70 43.89
N GLU A 8 -4.25 41.86 43.99
CA GLU A 8 -3.28 41.23 43.08
C GLU A 8 -3.36 39.70 43.11
N MET A 9 -3.50 39.09 44.28
CA MET A 9 -3.68 37.63 44.40
C MET A 9 -4.96 37.12 43.73
N LYS A 10 -6.04 37.89 43.76
CA LYS A 10 -7.30 37.52 43.09
C LYS A 10 -7.18 37.61 41.58
N ILE A 11 -6.55 38.68 41.08
CA ILE A 11 -6.27 38.84 39.65
C ILE A 11 -5.40 37.69 39.14
N PHE A 12 -4.35 37.34 39.87
CA PHE A 12 -3.46 36.24 39.50
C PHE A 12 -4.20 34.90 39.39
N ARG A 13 -5.12 34.60 40.32
CA ARG A 13 -5.96 33.38 40.27
C ARG A 13 -6.88 33.36 39.07
N ILE A 14 -7.46 34.51 38.71
CA ILE A 14 -8.34 34.64 37.53
C ILE A 14 -7.53 34.44 36.25
N ILE A 15 -6.37 35.09 36.13
CA ILE A 15 -5.48 34.93 34.98
C ILE A 15 -5.02 33.48 34.85
N TYR A 16 -4.60 32.85 35.95
CA TYR A 16 -4.18 31.45 35.97
C TYR A 16 -5.29 30.50 35.49
N PHE A 17 -6.53 30.73 35.93
CA PHE A 17 -7.70 29.95 35.48
C PHE A 17 -7.93 30.07 33.97
N PHE A 18 -7.85 31.28 33.41
CA PHE A 18 -7.98 31.48 31.96
C PHE A 18 -6.81 30.88 31.17
N CYS A 19 -5.57 30.99 31.67
CA CYS A 19 -4.41 30.35 31.04
C CYS A 19 -4.55 28.82 31.04
N PHE A 20 -4.99 28.22 32.15
CA PHE A 20 -5.23 26.78 32.23
C PHE A 20 -6.33 26.34 31.26
N LEU A 21 -7.45 27.07 31.18
CA LEU A 21 -8.49 26.81 30.19
C LEU A 21 -7.97 26.89 28.75
N TYR A 22 -7.15 27.90 28.46
CA TYR A 22 -6.58 28.10 27.12
C TYR A 22 -5.64 26.95 26.72
N VAL A 23 -4.78 26.48 27.63
CA VAL A 23 -3.90 25.33 27.38
C VAL A 23 -4.71 24.04 27.17
N ASN A 24 -5.76 23.81 27.95
CA ASN A 24 -6.64 22.65 27.76
C ASN A 24 -7.41 22.72 26.43
N LEU A 25 -7.87 23.91 26.03
CA LEU A 25 -8.50 24.12 24.73
C LEU A 25 -7.52 23.81 23.58
N TRP A 26 -6.29 24.31 23.67
CA TRP A 26 -5.25 24.06 22.66
C TRP A 26 -4.86 22.59 22.55
N THR A 27 -4.69 21.91 23.69
CA THR A 27 -4.39 20.47 23.69
C THR A 27 -5.55 19.65 23.13
N THR A 28 -6.80 20.04 23.41
CA THR A 28 -7.98 19.41 22.81
C THR A 28 -8.04 19.63 21.30
N ILE A 29 -7.80 20.86 20.82
CA ILE A 29 -7.77 21.17 19.39
C ILE A 29 -6.63 20.42 18.69
N LEU A 30 -5.44 20.35 19.29
CA LEU A 30 -4.32 19.60 18.73
C LEU A 30 -4.60 18.10 18.70
N TYR A 31 -5.25 17.57 19.74
CA TYR A 31 -5.70 16.18 19.78
C TYR A 31 -6.75 15.91 18.70
N ASP A 32 -7.72 16.79 18.52
CA ASP A 32 -8.74 16.68 17.47
C ASP A 32 -8.14 16.81 16.07
N ILE A 33 -7.16 17.69 15.85
CA ILE A 33 -6.45 17.79 14.56
C ILE A 33 -5.63 16.52 14.30
N TYR A 34 -4.94 15.99 15.30
CA TYR A 34 -4.18 14.74 15.18
C TYR A 34 -5.09 13.54 14.95
N LEU A 35 -6.21 13.49 15.67
CA LEU A 35 -7.26 12.51 15.49
C LEU A 35 -7.90 12.66 14.12
N PHE A 36 -8.08 13.88 13.60
CA PHE A 36 -8.58 14.17 12.25
C PHE A 36 -7.54 13.83 11.16
N LEU A 37 -6.25 13.93 11.44
CA LEU A 37 -5.16 13.50 10.55
C LEU A 37 -5.07 11.97 10.49
N ILE A 38 -5.19 11.30 11.63
CA ILE A 38 -5.26 9.84 11.72
C ILE A 38 -6.55 9.34 11.08
N LEU A 39 -7.70 9.93 11.43
CA LEU A 39 -8.98 9.62 10.80
C LEU A 39 -8.96 9.94 9.32
N ASN A 40 -8.35 11.02 8.84
CA ASN A 40 -8.27 11.24 7.40
C ASN A 40 -7.35 10.23 6.72
N ASN A 41 -6.24 9.80 7.32
CA ASN A 41 -5.42 8.74 6.74
C ASN A 41 -6.17 7.40 6.72
N ASP A 42 -6.87 7.05 7.80
CA ASP A 42 -7.68 5.83 7.89
C ASP A 42 -8.95 5.91 7.04
N ILE A 43 -9.60 7.07 6.94
CA ILE A 43 -10.77 7.34 6.08
C ILE A 43 -10.33 7.39 4.63
N PHE A 44 -9.20 7.98 4.24
CA PHE A 44 -8.73 7.89 2.84
C PHE A 44 -8.36 6.45 2.46
N HIS A 45 -7.81 5.65 3.38
CA HIS A 45 -7.59 4.23 3.16
C HIS A 45 -8.89 3.41 3.13
N LYS A 46 -9.87 3.73 4.00
CA LYS A 46 -11.12 2.98 4.17
C LYS A 46 -12.24 3.41 3.22
N TYR A 47 -12.36 4.70 2.86
CA TYR A 47 -13.31 5.20 1.86
C TYR A 47 -12.87 4.91 0.42
N ASN A 48 -11.57 4.69 0.15
CA ASN A 48 -11.18 4.05 -1.11
C ASN A 48 -11.76 2.64 -1.24
N LEU A 49 -12.02 1.96 -0.10
CA LEU A 49 -12.62 0.62 -0.03
C LEU A 49 -14.14 0.62 0.21
N ASP A 50 -14.75 1.68 0.76
CA ASP A 50 -16.20 1.77 1.01
C ASP A 50 -16.99 2.44 -0.12
N ILE A 51 -16.37 3.31 -0.93
CA ILE A 51 -16.93 3.67 -2.26
C ILE A 51 -17.06 2.41 -3.14
N TRP A 52 -16.22 1.41 -2.87
CA TRP A 52 -16.16 0.11 -3.52
C TRP A 52 -17.35 -0.82 -3.24
N GLN A 53 -18.16 -0.60 -2.19
CA GLN A 53 -19.31 -1.46 -1.87
C GLN A 53 -20.69 -0.86 -2.22
N LYS A 54 -20.80 0.43 -2.53
CA LYS A 54 -22.09 1.08 -2.82
C LYS A 54 -22.61 0.94 -4.25
N THR A 55 -21.92 0.19 -5.12
CA THR A 55 -22.40 -0.13 -6.47
C THR A 55 -23.38 -1.31 -6.51
N LYS A 56 -24.13 -1.55 -5.42
CA LYS A 56 -25.37 -2.33 -5.49
C LYS A 56 -26.58 -1.38 -5.56
N ARG A 57 -26.98 -1.09 -6.80
CA ARG A 57 -28.31 -0.68 -7.28
C ARG A 57 -28.75 0.79 -7.10
N ASN A 58 -28.74 1.51 -8.22
CA ASN A 58 -29.95 2.13 -8.75
C ASN A 58 -30.35 1.37 -10.03
N LEU A 59 -31.40 0.54 -9.92
CA LEU A 59 -31.94 -0.32 -10.98
C LEU A 59 -32.71 0.44 -12.10
N ALA A 60 -32.59 1.76 -12.17
CA ALA A 60 -33.40 2.61 -13.04
C ALA A 60 -32.61 3.59 -13.91
N GLU A 61 -31.27 3.49 -13.96
CA GLU A 61 -30.50 4.21 -14.98
C GLU A 61 -30.47 3.37 -16.25
N ALA A 62 -31.19 3.88 -17.25
CA ALA A 62 -31.41 3.28 -18.55
C ALA A 62 -30.12 2.71 -19.18
N SER A 63 -30.25 1.49 -19.71
CA SER A 63 -29.32 0.75 -20.55
C SER A 63 -28.33 1.63 -21.34
N ARG A 64 -27.10 1.72 -20.84
CA ARG A 64 -25.91 1.93 -21.68
C ARG A 64 -25.21 0.59 -21.77
N ASP A 65 -25.66 -0.24 -22.71
CA ASP A 65 -24.92 -1.38 -23.25
C ASP A 65 -23.68 -0.92 -24.07
N GLY A 66 -23.01 0.11 -23.55
CA GLY A 66 -21.69 0.58 -23.95
C GLY A 66 -20.68 0.12 -22.93
N LEU A 67 -20.70 -1.16 -22.55
CA LEU A 67 -19.45 -1.85 -22.22
C LEU A 67 -18.48 -1.43 -23.32
N LYS A 68 -17.36 -0.78 -22.97
CA LYS A 68 -16.27 -0.50 -23.92
C LYS A 68 -15.92 -1.84 -24.58
N ARG A 69 -16.51 -2.13 -25.73
CA ARG A 69 -16.23 -3.35 -26.49
C ARG A 69 -14.77 -3.22 -26.87
N LYS A 70 -13.90 -3.99 -26.21
CA LYS A 70 -12.51 -4.19 -26.67
C LYS A 70 -12.60 -4.52 -28.16
N ARG A 71 -11.76 -3.87 -28.96
CA ARG A 71 -11.66 -4.25 -30.38
C ARG A 71 -11.19 -5.72 -30.42
N THR A 72 -11.51 -6.43 -31.50
CA THR A 72 -11.25 -7.88 -31.63
C THR A 72 -9.78 -8.28 -31.44
N HIS A 73 -8.85 -7.32 -31.49
CA HIS A 73 -7.40 -7.49 -31.32
C HIS A 73 -6.80 -6.50 -30.31
N ASP A 74 -7.61 -6.01 -29.36
CA ASP A 74 -7.17 -5.12 -28.30
C ASP A 74 -7.05 -5.91 -27.00
N ASP A 75 -5.81 -6.23 -26.65
CA ASP A 75 -5.48 -6.98 -25.44
C ASP A 75 -5.35 -6.08 -24.21
N SER A 76 -5.64 -4.77 -24.33
CA SER A 76 -5.62 -3.87 -23.19
C SER A 76 -6.70 -4.23 -22.18
N LEU A 77 -6.46 -3.89 -20.92
CA LEU A 77 -7.46 -4.09 -19.86
C LEU A 77 -8.46 -2.93 -19.82
N THR A 78 -9.70 -3.26 -19.51
CA THR A 78 -10.70 -2.25 -19.16
C THR A 78 -10.33 -1.57 -17.84
N ASP A 79 -10.96 -0.42 -17.57
CA ASP A 79 -10.72 0.34 -16.35
C ASP A 79 -11.05 -0.49 -15.09
N ASP A 80 -12.09 -1.32 -15.14
CA ASP A 80 -12.51 -2.20 -14.03
C ASP A 80 -11.50 -3.33 -13.78
N GLU A 81 -10.97 -3.94 -14.83
CA GLU A 81 -9.94 -4.99 -14.75
C GLU A 81 -8.62 -4.42 -14.21
N SER A 82 -8.26 -3.22 -14.67
CA SER A 82 -7.09 -2.47 -14.19
C SER A 82 -7.22 -2.10 -12.71
N LEU A 83 -8.43 -1.72 -12.28
CA LEU A 83 -8.72 -1.40 -10.89
C LEU A 83 -8.64 -2.66 -9.99
N HIS A 84 -9.16 -3.80 -10.44
CA HIS A 84 -9.06 -5.05 -9.69
C HIS A 84 -7.58 -5.46 -9.47
N LEU A 85 -6.75 -5.30 -10.50
CA LEU A 85 -5.31 -5.57 -10.40
C LEU A 85 -4.56 -4.60 -9.47
N SER A 86 -5.02 -3.35 -9.39
CA SER A 86 -4.45 -2.38 -8.45
C SER A 86 -4.59 -2.84 -6.99
N VAL A 87 -5.67 -3.54 -6.66
CA VAL A 87 -5.88 -4.10 -5.33
C VAL A 87 -4.87 -5.20 -5.06
N VAL A 88 -4.68 -6.13 -6.01
CA VAL A 88 -3.74 -7.25 -5.84
C VAL A 88 -2.30 -6.72 -5.65
N CYS A 89 -1.90 -5.72 -6.44
CA CYS A 89 -0.60 -5.05 -6.31
C CYS A 89 -0.38 -4.45 -4.91
N ASN A 90 -1.44 -3.89 -4.31
CA ASN A 90 -1.37 -3.32 -2.96
C ASN A 90 -1.36 -4.39 -1.86
N LEU A 91 -1.93 -5.57 -2.08
CA LEU A 91 -1.97 -6.65 -1.08
C LEU A 91 -0.58 -7.15 -0.69
N GLU A 92 0.36 -7.21 -1.62
CA GLU A 92 1.74 -7.61 -1.31
C GLU A 92 2.38 -6.65 -0.29
N TYR A 93 2.16 -5.34 -0.45
CA TYR A 93 2.64 -4.34 0.51
C TYR A 93 1.92 -4.41 1.86
N ILE A 94 0.59 -4.64 1.86
CA ILE A 94 -0.16 -4.82 3.11
C ILE A 94 0.32 -6.07 3.86
N ALA A 95 0.56 -7.17 3.15
CA ALA A 95 1.09 -8.41 3.72
C ALA A 95 2.47 -8.19 4.34
N LEU A 96 3.36 -7.45 3.67
CA LEU A 96 4.65 -7.03 4.22
C LEU A 96 4.45 -6.25 5.53
N LYS A 97 3.61 -5.20 5.52
CA LYS A 97 3.38 -4.35 6.71
C LYS A 97 2.82 -5.15 7.89
N MET A 98 1.85 -6.03 7.66
CA MET A 98 1.27 -6.88 8.70
C MET A 98 2.31 -7.86 9.25
N SER A 99 3.10 -8.47 8.38
CA SER A 99 4.16 -9.39 8.78
C SER A 99 5.25 -8.65 9.57
N THR A 100 5.61 -7.42 9.18
CA THR A 100 6.56 -6.58 9.95
C THR A 100 6.02 -6.30 11.35
N GLN A 101 4.74 -5.98 11.49
CA GLN A 101 4.13 -5.74 12.79
C GLN A 101 4.19 -7.00 13.67
N MET A 102 3.91 -8.17 13.11
CA MET A 102 4.03 -9.45 13.83
C MET A 102 5.46 -9.68 14.35
N VAL A 103 6.48 -9.37 13.55
CA VAL A 103 7.90 -9.47 13.98
C VAL A 103 8.19 -8.48 15.12
N ILE A 104 7.70 -7.24 15.04
CA ILE A 104 7.88 -6.23 16.08
C ILE A 104 7.20 -6.68 17.39
N ASP A 105 5.96 -7.17 17.31
CA ASP A 105 5.21 -7.62 18.49
C ASP A 105 5.82 -8.87 19.12
N ALA A 106 6.47 -9.71 18.32
CA ALA A 106 7.18 -10.91 18.75
C ALA A 106 8.60 -10.66 19.27
N SER A 107 9.12 -9.42 19.24
CA SER A 107 10.51 -9.06 19.58
C SER A 107 10.96 -9.32 21.03
N GLY A 108 10.16 -10.03 21.82
CA GLY A 108 10.57 -10.70 23.06
C GLY A 108 11.20 -12.08 22.86
N ASP A 109 10.95 -12.75 21.73
CA ASP A 109 11.53 -14.03 21.30
C ASP A 109 12.61 -13.81 20.21
N SER A 110 13.42 -14.82 19.88
CA SER A 110 14.50 -14.74 18.88
C SER A 110 14.00 -14.19 17.53
N ILE A 111 14.34 -12.92 17.25
CA ILE A 111 13.98 -12.20 16.03
C ILE A 111 14.40 -12.98 14.78
N ASP A 112 15.54 -13.67 14.83
CA ASP A 112 16.09 -14.45 13.71
C ASP A 112 15.16 -15.58 13.25
N ASP A 113 14.46 -16.26 14.16
CA ASP A 113 13.52 -17.34 13.81
C ASP A 113 12.20 -16.79 13.25
N THR A 114 11.81 -15.57 13.64
CA THR A 114 10.54 -14.96 13.22
C THR A 114 10.67 -14.21 11.89
N VAL A 115 11.83 -13.61 11.62
CA VAL A 115 12.12 -12.86 10.39
C VAL A 115 12.15 -13.77 9.15
N LEU A 116 12.49 -15.05 9.32
CA LEU A 116 12.61 -16.01 8.21
C LEU A 116 11.50 -17.08 8.18
N ASP A 117 10.45 -16.95 9.01
CA ASP A 117 9.33 -17.88 9.00
C ASP A 117 8.44 -17.66 7.75
N MET A 118 8.90 -18.23 6.64
CA MET A 118 8.19 -18.24 5.36
C MET A 118 6.78 -18.82 5.46
N VAL A 119 6.52 -19.72 6.42
CA VAL A 119 5.18 -20.28 6.63
C VAL A 119 4.23 -19.20 7.13
N ARG A 120 4.67 -18.35 8.07
CA ARG A 120 3.87 -17.21 8.56
C ARG A 120 3.62 -16.18 7.47
N ILE A 121 4.66 -15.80 6.72
CA ILE A 121 4.52 -14.83 5.61
C ILE A 121 3.50 -15.34 4.59
N ASN A 122 3.63 -16.60 4.17
CA ASN A 122 2.72 -17.23 3.23
C ASN A 122 1.28 -17.26 3.77
N ASN A 123 1.08 -17.63 5.04
CA ASN A 123 -0.24 -17.61 5.66
C ASN A 123 -0.86 -16.21 5.74
N THR A 124 -0.05 -15.16 5.96
CA THR A 124 -0.51 -13.77 5.91
C THR A 124 -0.98 -13.39 4.50
N VAL A 125 -0.21 -13.73 3.48
CA VAL A 125 -0.59 -13.50 2.07
C VAL A 125 -1.89 -14.22 1.73
N ARG A 126 -2.01 -15.52 2.05
CA ARG A 126 -3.23 -16.30 1.80
C ARG A 126 -4.45 -15.69 2.50
N SER A 127 -4.31 -15.37 3.79
CA SER A 127 -5.41 -14.78 4.56
C SER A 127 -5.91 -13.47 3.96
N LEU A 128 -5.01 -12.65 3.43
CA LEU A 128 -5.36 -11.40 2.75
C LEU A 128 -6.03 -11.63 1.40
N LEU A 129 -5.55 -12.58 0.60
CA LEU A 129 -6.17 -12.95 -0.68
C LEU A 129 -7.59 -13.49 -0.45
N ASP A 130 -7.76 -14.40 0.51
CA ASP A 130 -9.05 -14.99 0.89
C ASP A 130 -10.03 -13.92 1.36
N TYR A 131 -9.58 -12.99 2.22
CA TYR A 131 -10.40 -11.87 2.69
C TYR A 131 -10.90 -10.98 1.54
N ASN A 132 -10.09 -10.82 0.49
CA ASN A 132 -10.44 -10.02 -0.69
C ASN A 132 -11.12 -10.84 -1.80
N ASN A 133 -11.40 -12.13 -1.59
CA ASN A 133 -11.95 -13.05 -2.59
C ASN A 133 -11.10 -13.11 -3.88
N ILE A 134 -9.78 -13.07 -3.74
CA ILE A 134 -8.83 -13.14 -4.85
C ILE A 134 -8.24 -14.54 -4.90
N THR A 135 -8.31 -15.17 -6.07
CA THR A 135 -7.69 -16.49 -6.32
C THR A 135 -6.43 -16.30 -7.15
N LEU A 136 -5.33 -16.90 -6.71
CA LEU A 136 -4.06 -16.96 -7.42
C LEU A 136 -3.49 -18.37 -7.33
N SER A 137 -2.68 -18.78 -8.29
CA SER A 137 -1.92 -20.02 -8.20
C SER A 137 -0.98 -20.02 -6.99
N GLU A 138 -0.73 -21.21 -6.44
CA GLU A 138 0.22 -21.39 -5.33
C GLU A 138 1.62 -20.89 -5.66
N GLU A 139 2.03 -20.98 -6.93
CA GLU A 139 3.30 -20.41 -7.42
C GLU A 139 3.36 -18.89 -7.19
N LYS A 140 2.32 -18.14 -7.57
CA LYS A 140 2.29 -16.68 -7.39
C LYS A 140 2.21 -16.26 -5.92
N ILE A 141 1.51 -17.05 -5.10
CA ILE A 141 1.47 -16.86 -3.65
C ILE A 141 2.88 -17.03 -3.06
N GLN A 142 3.62 -18.06 -3.50
CA GLN A 142 5.00 -18.29 -3.10
C GLN A 142 5.93 -17.16 -3.58
N ASN A 143 5.78 -16.69 -4.82
CA ASN A 143 6.56 -15.57 -5.35
C ASN A 143 6.35 -14.29 -4.52
N MET A 144 5.11 -13.98 -4.15
CA MET A 144 4.81 -12.86 -3.25
C MET A 144 5.48 -13.03 -1.88
N ALA A 145 5.40 -14.23 -1.29
CA ALA A 145 6.02 -14.52 0.00
C ALA A 145 7.56 -14.39 -0.05
N LEU A 146 8.19 -14.87 -1.13
CA LEU A 146 9.64 -14.73 -1.35
C LEU A 146 10.05 -13.27 -1.45
N ARG A 147 9.35 -12.46 -2.25
CA ARG A 147 9.63 -11.02 -2.33
C ARG A 147 9.43 -10.29 -1.00
N ILE A 148 8.51 -10.74 -0.15
CA ILE A 148 8.35 -10.20 1.21
C ILE A 148 9.54 -10.59 2.09
N SER A 149 9.99 -11.85 1.99
CA SER A 149 11.18 -12.34 2.70
C SER A 149 12.45 -11.59 2.31
N ASP A 150 12.65 -11.30 1.02
CA ASP A 150 13.80 -10.51 0.55
C ASP A 150 13.80 -9.10 1.17
N ARG A 151 12.62 -8.48 1.29
CA ARG A 151 12.46 -7.17 1.94
C ARG A 151 12.72 -7.24 3.44
N PHE A 152 12.41 -8.37 4.08
CA PHE A 152 12.80 -8.62 5.47
C PHE A 152 14.30 -8.76 5.63
N GLU A 153 14.96 -9.52 4.76
CA GLU A 153 16.42 -9.62 4.80
C GLU A 153 17.07 -8.24 4.63
N GLU A 154 16.61 -7.42 3.69
CA GLU A 154 17.06 -6.03 3.51
C GLU A 154 16.79 -5.15 4.75
N MET A 155 15.61 -5.25 5.34
CA MET A 155 15.19 -4.45 6.49
C MET A 155 15.95 -4.83 7.77
N PHE A 156 16.17 -6.13 7.98
CA PHE A 156 16.66 -6.67 9.24
C PHE A 156 18.16 -7.07 9.24
N SER A 157 18.83 -7.16 8.08
CA SER A 157 20.26 -7.48 8.00
C SER A 157 21.21 -6.43 8.59
N SER A 158 20.73 -5.22 8.85
CA SER A 158 21.57 -4.05 9.13
C SER A 158 21.83 -3.77 10.63
N GLY A 159 21.81 -4.82 11.46
CA GLY A 159 22.42 -4.92 12.79
C GLY A 159 21.76 -4.15 13.95
N SER A 160 21.17 -2.97 13.72
CA SER A 160 20.39 -2.25 14.73
C SER A 160 18.94 -2.08 14.29
N PHE A 161 18.04 -2.59 15.13
CA PHE A 161 16.59 -2.55 14.96
C PHE A 161 16.01 -1.36 15.72
N THR A 162 15.79 -0.26 15.03
CA THR A 162 15.00 0.85 15.58
C THR A 162 13.67 0.94 14.83
N LEU A 163 12.61 1.26 15.56
CA LEU A 163 11.28 1.45 14.99
C LEU A 163 11.29 2.49 13.86
N ASP A 164 12.10 3.55 14.01
CA ASP A 164 12.28 4.59 13.00
C ASP A 164 12.88 4.05 11.69
N LYS A 165 13.86 3.15 11.78
CA LYS A 165 14.49 2.54 10.61
C LYS A 165 13.51 1.61 9.90
N ILE A 166 12.75 0.82 10.65
CA ILE A 166 11.69 -0.03 10.08
C ILE A 166 10.63 0.83 9.37
N ASN A 167 10.16 1.90 10.03
CA ASN A 167 9.19 2.82 9.45
C ASN A 167 9.72 3.50 8.18
N ASN A 168 11.01 3.84 8.13
CA ASN A 168 11.63 4.40 6.92
C ASN A 168 11.72 3.38 5.79
N MET A 169 12.11 2.13 6.08
CA MET A 169 12.11 1.05 5.07
C MET A 169 10.70 0.76 4.55
N LEU A 170 9.68 0.74 5.42
CA LEU A 170 8.28 0.58 5.00
C LEU A 170 7.81 1.69 4.07
N LYS A 171 8.31 2.92 4.20
CA LYS A 171 8.05 4.00 3.23
C LYS A 171 8.69 3.73 1.88
N PHE A 172 9.88 3.12 1.86
CA PHE A 172 10.57 2.77 0.60
C PHE A 172 9.79 1.68 -0.13
N TYR A 173 9.31 0.68 0.59
CA TYR A 173 8.49 -0.40 0.03
C TYR A 173 7.08 0.07 -0.37
N MET A 174 6.54 1.11 0.27
CA MET A 174 5.33 1.78 -0.20
C MET A 174 5.55 2.44 -1.57
N ILE A 175 6.69 3.11 -1.75
CA ILE A 175 7.06 3.69 -3.05
C ILE A 175 7.25 2.59 -4.10
N GLU A 176 7.88 1.47 -3.74
CA GLU A 176 8.02 0.29 -4.60
C GLU A 176 6.66 -0.17 -5.12
N ALA A 177 5.68 -0.37 -4.23
CA ALA A 177 4.32 -0.80 -4.60
C ALA A 177 3.61 0.20 -5.53
N VAL A 178 3.78 1.51 -5.28
CA VAL A 178 3.24 2.56 -6.16
C VAL A 178 3.87 2.50 -7.56
N LEU A 179 5.17 2.26 -7.65
CA LEU A 179 5.87 2.12 -8.93
C LEU A 179 5.45 0.84 -9.66
N SER A 180 5.26 -0.29 -8.95
CA SER A 180 4.68 -1.51 -9.50
C SER A 180 3.31 -1.26 -10.11
N TYR A 181 2.43 -0.54 -9.40
CA TYR A 181 1.11 -0.17 -9.93
C TYR A 181 1.21 0.72 -11.18
N ASN A 182 2.09 1.72 -11.19
CA ASN A 182 2.26 2.59 -12.36
C ASN A 182 2.78 1.83 -13.59
N LEU A 183 3.70 0.89 -13.38
CA LEU A 183 4.19 0.00 -14.43
C LEU A 183 3.07 -0.90 -14.94
N LEU A 184 2.33 -1.55 -14.05
CA LEU A 184 1.19 -2.40 -14.39
C LEU A 184 0.12 -1.63 -15.17
N ARG A 185 -0.26 -0.43 -14.72
CA ARG A 185 -1.22 0.43 -15.42
C ARG A 185 -0.75 0.80 -16.83
N SER A 186 0.53 1.14 -16.96
CA SER A 186 1.11 1.49 -18.26
C SER A 186 1.16 0.27 -19.19
N ALA A 187 1.45 -0.92 -18.65
CA ALA A 187 1.56 -2.16 -19.41
C ALA A 187 0.16 -2.63 -19.86
N THR A 188 -0.80 -2.65 -18.96
CA THR A 188 -2.19 -3.05 -19.24
C THR A 188 -2.90 -2.10 -20.22
N SER A 189 -2.40 -0.88 -20.39
CA SER A 189 -2.89 0.07 -21.41
C SER A 189 -2.32 -0.17 -22.81
N GLN A 190 -1.29 -1.01 -22.96
CA GLN A 190 -0.73 -1.34 -24.27
C GLN A 190 -1.63 -2.34 -25.00
N PRO A 191 -1.98 -2.07 -26.28
CA PRO A 191 -2.86 -2.94 -27.06
C PRO A 191 -2.17 -4.21 -27.55
N HIS A 192 -0.84 -4.21 -27.64
CA HIS A 192 -0.04 -5.32 -28.17
C HIS A 192 0.85 -5.95 -27.10
N GLU A 193 1.00 -7.28 -27.15
CA GLU A 193 1.81 -8.04 -26.20
C GLU A 193 3.30 -7.69 -26.28
N ASP A 194 3.86 -7.51 -27.48
CA ASP A 194 5.26 -7.15 -27.68
C ASP A 194 5.61 -5.82 -26.99
N ASP A 195 4.71 -4.84 -27.07
CA ASP A 195 4.87 -3.54 -26.42
C ASP A 195 4.85 -3.68 -24.89
N ARG A 196 3.97 -4.55 -24.35
CA ARG A 196 3.94 -4.87 -22.91
C ARG A 196 5.25 -5.49 -22.46
N ILE A 197 5.71 -6.52 -23.16
CA ILE A 197 6.94 -7.25 -22.84
C ILE A 197 8.16 -6.31 -22.91
N SER A 198 8.23 -5.48 -23.95
CA SER A 198 9.28 -4.46 -24.09
C SER A 198 9.30 -3.50 -22.91
N MET A 199 8.12 -3.07 -22.45
CA MET A 199 8.00 -2.16 -21.32
C MET A 199 8.41 -2.81 -19.99
N LEU A 200 8.03 -4.06 -19.75
CA LEU A 200 8.42 -4.81 -18.55
C LEU A 200 9.91 -5.13 -18.50
N ASN A 201 10.51 -5.40 -19.66
CA ASN A 201 11.93 -5.70 -19.77
C ASN A 201 12.82 -4.45 -19.78
N ASN A 202 12.25 -3.24 -19.81
CA ASN A 202 13.00 -2.00 -19.67
C ASN A 202 13.39 -1.73 -18.21
N VAL A 203 14.26 -2.58 -17.66
CA VAL A 203 14.71 -2.49 -16.26
C VAL A 203 15.42 -1.16 -16.00
N ASP A 204 16.17 -0.63 -16.95
CA ASP A 204 16.85 0.67 -16.80
C ASP A 204 15.85 1.83 -16.67
N GLY A 205 14.72 1.78 -17.39
CA GLY A 205 13.61 2.70 -17.21
C GLY A 205 12.99 2.61 -15.81
N ILE A 206 12.81 1.40 -15.28
CA ILE A 206 12.31 1.19 -13.91
C ILE A 206 13.29 1.79 -12.88
N LYS A 207 14.60 1.52 -13.02
CA LYS A 207 15.65 2.08 -12.16
C LYS A 207 15.69 3.60 -12.20
N TYR A 208 15.48 4.20 -13.38
CA TYR A 208 15.41 5.64 -13.55
C TYR A 208 14.23 6.23 -12.76
N GLU A 209 13.03 5.64 -12.87
CA GLU A 209 11.85 6.12 -12.14
C GLU A 209 11.97 5.94 -10.62
N ILE A 210 12.59 4.84 -10.15
CA ILE A 210 12.97 4.68 -8.73
C ILE A 210 13.87 5.83 -8.30
N SER A 211 15.02 6.00 -8.98
CA SER A 211 16.02 7.01 -8.63
C SER A 211 15.41 8.42 -8.63
N LYS A 212 14.60 8.73 -9.63
CA LYS A 212 13.87 9.99 -9.72
C LYS A 212 12.96 10.18 -8.51
N ARG A 213 12.13 9.19 -8.14
CA ARG A 213 11.19 9.32 -7.02
C ARG A 213 11.89 9.54 -5.67
N PHE A 214 13.00 8.85 -5.44
CA PHE A 214 13.79 8.98 -4.21
C PHE A 214 14.61 10.27 -4.17
N ASN A 215 15.16 10.73 -5.30
CA ASN A 215 15.85 12.02 -5.39
C ASN A 215 14.93 13.21 -5.08
N HIS A 216 13.67 13.18 -5.51
CA HIS A 216 12.67 14.20 -5.14
C HIS A 216 12.41 14.24 -3.63
N SER A 217 12.69 13.14 -2.92
CA SER A 217 12.54 13.02 -1.47
C SER A 217 13.85 13.21 -0.71
N ASN A 218 14.93 13.63 -1.40
CA ASN A 218 16.29 13.77 -0.87
C ASN A 218 16.86 12.48 -0.24
N VAL A 219 16.43 11.31 -0.74
CA VAL A 219 16.93 10.01 -0.30
C VAL A 219 17.84 9.44 -1.38
N LEU A 220 19.10 9.16 -1.04
CA LEU A 220 20.04 8.48 -1.91
C LEU A 220 20.03 6.98 -1.60
N LEU A 221 19.57 6.18 -2.57
CA LEU A 221 19.61 4.72 -2.48
C LEU A 221 20.93 4.19 -3.06
N SER A 222 21.39 3.05 -2.53
CA SER A 222 22.51 2.35 -3.15
C SER A 222 22.10 1.72 -4.48
N ALA A 223 23.08 1.49 -5.36
CA ALA A 223 22.82 0.82 -6.64
C ALA A 223 22.25 -0.59 -6.45
N SER A 224 22.65 -1.31 -5.39
CA SER A 224 22.10 -2.62 -5.06
C SER A 224 20.61 -2.55 -4.69
N THR A 225 20.22 -1.61 -3.83
CA THR A 225 18.81 -1.42 -3.47
C THR A 225 17.98 -1.06 -4.69
N ILE A 226 18.47 -0.15 -5.56
CA ILE A 226 17.76 0.22 -6.79
C ILE A 226 17.58 -1.00 -7.72
N ASN A 227 18.61 -1.82 -7.89
CA ASN A 227 18.53 -3.02 -8.70
C ASN A 227 17.51 -4.03 -8.14
N ASN A 228 17.57 -4.31 -6.84
CA ASN A 228 16.64 -5.24 -6.18
C ASN A 228 15.19 -4.76 -6.29
N MET A 229 14.94 -3.48 -6.02
CA MET A 229 13.61 -2.87 -6.17
C MET A 229 13.12 -2.99 -7.62
N ALA A 230 13.97 -2.72 -8.62
CA ALA A 230 13.58 -2.81 -10.02
C ALA A 230 13.21 -4.23 -10.45
N LEU A 231 13.94 -5.25 -9.96
CA LEU A 231 13.64 -6.65 -10.22
C LEU A 231 12.30 -7.07 -9.58
N ARG A 232 12.10 -6.75 -8.29
CA ARG A 232 10.83 -7.05 -7.60
C ARG A 232 9.63 -6.36 -8.24
N ILE A 233 9.78 -5.11 -8.67
CA ILE A 233 8.74 -4.39 -9.42
C ILE A 233 8.39 -5.14 -10.70
N ARG A 234 9.40 -5.51 -11.51
CA ARG A 234 9.19 -6.24 -12.76
C ARG A 234 8.51 -7.59 -12.52
N GLU A 235 9.01 -8.38 -11.57
CA GLU A 235 8.48 -9.71 -11.24
C GLU A 235 7.05 -9.64 -10.71
N SER A 236 6.76 -8.70 -9.80
CA SER A 236 5.41 -8.51 -9.26
C SER A 236 4.41 -8.15 -10.36
N VAL A 237 4.79 -7.28 -11.30
CA VAL A 237 3.92 -6.93 -12.44
C VAL A 237 3.77 -8.08 -13.42
N GLN A 238 4.82 -8.86 -13.66
CA GLN A 238 4.78 -10.04 -14.52
C GLN A 238 3.82 -11.10 -13.96
N ASP A 239 3.93 -11.45 -12.66
CA ASP A 239 3.05 -12.42 -12.00
C ASP A 239 1.57 -12.04 -12.15
N LEU A 240 1.26 -10.75 -12.01
CA LEU A 240 -0.11 -10.23 -12.12
C LEU A 240 -0.65 -10.29 -13.56
N LEU A 241 0.18 -9.93 -14.55
CA LEU A 241 -0.20 -10.06 -15.95
C LEU A 241 -0.43 -11.53 -16.32
N ASP A 242 0.45 -12.42 -15.87
CA ASP A 242 0.29 -13.86 -16.12
C ASP A 242 -0.99 -14.39 -15.47
N ALA A 243 -1.36 -13.94 -14.28
CA ALA A 243 -2.62 -14.33 -13.61
C ALA A 243 -3.89 -13.89 -14.35
N VAL A 244 -3.80 -12.77 -15.06
CA VAL A 244 -4.90 -12.28 -15.91
C VAL A 244 -5.04 -13.18 -17.14
N TYR A 245 -3.93 -13.49 -17.82
CA TYR A 245 -3.96 -14.26 -19.06
C TYR A 245 -4.23 -15.75 -18.83
N THR A 246 -3.85 -16.32 -17.68
CA THR A 246 -4.17 -17.71 -17.31
C THR A 246 -5.57 -17.89 -16.70
N THR A 247 -6.39 -16.83 -16.62
CA THR A 247 -7.74 -16.81 -16.02
C THR A 247 -7.81 -17.16 -14.53
N GLU A 248 -6.69 -17.08 -13.82
CA GLU A 248 -6.64 -17.24 -12.35
C GLU A 248 -7.36 -16.10 -11.62
N LEU A 249 -7.27 -14.89 -12.18
CA LEU A 249 -8.08 -13.75 -11.78
C LEU A 249 -9.27 -13.67 -12.75
N PRO A 250 -10.46 -14.21 -12.42
CA PRO A 250 -11.63 -14.09 -13.28
C PRO A 250 -12.06 -12.63 -13.35
N LEU A 251 -11.47 -11.89 -14.29
CA LEU A 251 -11.98 -10.62 -14.79
C LEU A 251 -13.40 -10.89 -15.24
N SER A 252 -14.39 -10.26 -14.60
CA SER A 252 -15.83 -10.57 -14.69
C SER A 252 -16.22 -11.14 -16.06
N LYS A 253 -16.15 -12.46 -16.21
CA LYS A 253 -16.68 -13.14 -17.38
C LYS A 253 -18.17 -13.08 -17.20
N ASN A 254 -18.82 -12.25 -18.01
CA ASN A 254 -20.27 -12.26 -18.17
C ASN A 254 -20.75 -13.71 -18.18
N ILE A 255 -21.48 -14.09 -17.14
CA ILE A 255 -22.22 -15.34 -17.05
C ILE A 255 -23.25 -15.28 -18.18
N ARG A 256 -22.86 -15.70 -19.38
CA ARG A 256 -23.81 -16.20 -20.36
C ARG A 256 -24.08 -17.65 -20.00
N SER A 257 -24.96 -17.84 -19.02
CA SER A 257 -25.74 -19.07 -18.97
C SER A 257 -26.77 -19.00 -20.10
N SER A 258 -26.61 -19.96 -21.01
CA SER A 258 -27.59 -20.47 -21.96
C SER A 258 -29.03 -20.49 -21.44
#